data_AF-A0A0G3ELR2-F1
#
_entry.id   AF-A0A0G3ELR2-F1
#
_cell.length_a   1.000
_cell.length_b   1.000
_cell.length_c   1.000
_cell.angle_alpha   90.00
_cell.angle_beta   90.00
_cell.angle_gamma   90.00
#
_symmetry.space_group_name_H-M   'P 1'
#
loop_
_entity.id
_entity.type
_entity.pdbx_description
1 polymer ?
#
loop_
_entity_poly.entity_id
_entity_poly.type
_entity_poly.pdbx_seq_one_letter_code
_entity_poly.pdbx_strand_id
1 'polypeptide(L)'
;MEKFSFRPYLIIIGLMIVTSFLLAFTVDVELIDQPGVRTDLPREIAGYTGSQRLFCHNKDCEWSGTMDQLDVPDICPDCGEPLYAMSWPEKEQLPDDTEFVKYEYTNDTDRTVYVSIVLSGRERSSIHRPQRCLPGQGHKALEEHDISVPVEDRRKPLNVRVIESVVPVPGETAAATPHYYAYWFAGRGRETASHYARMFWLAWDRVVHGVAHKWAYISVAGVREEDSRDYEEQLKPVIAELYPALTLTDKELERH
;
A
#
# COMPACT_ATOMS: atom_id res chain seq x y z
N MET A 1 -10.86 26.62 47.62
CA MET A 1 -10.77 27.07 46.21
C MET A 1 -9.31 27.10 45.84
N GLU A 2 -8.79 26.06 45.19
CA GLU A 2 -7.44 26.07 44.63
C GLU A 2 -7.36 27.16 43.56
N LYS A 3 -6.41 28.09 43.72
CA LYS A 3 -6.08 29.08 42.70
C LYS A 3 -5.23 28.39 41.65
N PHE A 4 -5.84 27.92 40.57
CA PHE A 4 -5.09 27.49 39.39
C PHE A 4 -4.26 28.69 38.88
N SER A 5 -2.95 28.58 38.99
CA SER A 5 -2.01 29.59 38.47
C SER A 5 -2.02 29.54 36.96
N PHE A 6 -2.40 30.64 36.30
CA PHE A 6 -2.48 30.74 34.84
C PHE A 6 -1.10 30.90 34.16
N ARG A 7 -0.08 31.28 34.93
CA ARG A 7 1.31 31.49 34.46
C ARG A 7 1.95 30.28 33.77
N PRO A 8 1.89 29.04 34.32
CA PRO A 8 2.46 27.87 33.64
C PRO A 8 1.83 27.61 32.27
N TYR A 9 0.53 27.86 32.09
CA TYR A 9 -0.14 27.69 30.79
C TYR A 9 0.37 28.69 29.74
N LEU A 10 0.56 29.96 30.12
CA LEU A 10 1.12 30.98 29.22
C LEU A 10 2.57 30.65 28.81
N ILE A 11 3.36 30.10 29.72
CA ILE A 11 4.74 29.68 29.41
C ILE A 11 4.73 28.50 28.43
N ILE A 12 3.86 27.50 28.64
CA ILE A 12 3.73 26.36 27.73
C ILE A 12 3.27 26.82 26.34
N ILE A 13 2.26 27.68 26.26
CA ILE A 13 1.77 28.23 24.98
C ILE A 13 2.89 29.02 24.29
N GLY A 14 3.62 29.86 25.02
CA GLY A 14 4.76 30.60 24.48
C GLY A 14 5.84 29.68 23.91
N LEU A 15 6.21 28.63 24.63
CA LEU A 15 7.17 27.63 24.18
C LEU A 15 6.67 26.88 22.94
N MET A 16 5.40 26.48 22.90
CA MET A 16 4.80 25.82 21.74
C MET A 16 4.82 26.71 20.50
N ILE A 17 4.50 28.01 20.65
CA ILE A 17 4.53 28.97 19.53
C ILE A 17 5.95 29.15 19.01
N VAL A 18 6.93 29.39 19.90
CA VAL A 18 8.34 29.56 19.50
C VAL A 18 8.86 28.30 18.82
N THR A 19 8.56 27.12 19.37
CA THR A 19 8.99 25.85 18.78
C THR A 19 8.34 25.61 17.41
N SER A 20 7.04 25.90 17.27
CA SER A 20 6.34 25.80 15.99
C SER A 20 6.91 26.77 14.96
N PHE A 21 7.26 27.99 15.38
CA PHE A 21 7.87 29.00 14.53
C PHE A 21 9.28 28.58 14.08
N LEU A 22 10.11 28.08 14.99
CA LEU A 22 11.43 27.55 14.65
C LEU A 22 11.30 26.39 13.66
N LEU A 23 10.43 25.41 13.93
CA LEU A 23 10.18 24.29 13.02
C LEU A 23 9.71 24.75 11.63
N ALA A 24 8.89 25.80 11.55
CA ALA A 24 8.36 26.29 10.28
C ALA A 24 9.38 27.06 9.43
N PHE A 25 10.38 27.70 10.05
CA PHE A 25 11.28 28.65 9.37
C PHE A 25 12.76 28.26 9.41
N THR A 26 13.17 27.26 10.20
CA THR A 26 14.59 26.86 10.30
C THR A 26 14.86 25.42 9.89
N VAL A 27 13.83 24.59 9.73
CA VAL A 27 13.99 23.19 9.31
C VAL A 27 13.61 23.07 7.85
N ASP A 28 14.58 23.24 6.96
CA ASP A 28 14.44 22.79 5.59
C ASP A 28 14.35 21.27 5.59
N VAL A 29 13.22 20.74 5.13
CA VAL A 29 13.00 19.30 5.06
C VAL A 29 13.36 18.83 3.66
N GLU A 30 14.42 18.05 3.56
CA GLU A 30 14.82 17.44 2.29
C GLU A 30 13.82 16.34 1.92
N LEU A 31 13.16 16.52 0.77
CA LEU A 31 12.31 15.50 0.17
C LEU A 31 13.19 14.51 -0.56
N ILE A 32 13.39 13.35 0.05
CA ILE A 32 14.05 12.21 -0.61
C ILE A 32 13.00 11.49 -1.43
N ASP A 33 13.00 11.76 -2.74
CA ASP A 33 11.99 11.30 -3.71
C ASP A 33 12.11 9.81 -4.11
N GLN A 34 12.99 9.07 -3.42
CA GLN A 34 13.25 7.66 -3.72
C GLN A 34 12.34 6.75 -2.89
N PRO A 35 11.57 5.87 -3.53
CA PRO A 35 10.81 4.84 -2.82
C PRO A 35 11.76 3.84 -2.16
N GLY A 36 11.45 3.43 -0.92
CA GLY A 36 12.22 2.41 -0.20
C GLY A 36 12.00 0.97 -0.72
N VAL A 37 11.33 0.81 -1.86
CA VAL A 37 10.99 -0.47 -2.47
C VAL A 37 11.20 -0.45 -3.97
N ARG A 38 11.44 -1.62 -4.55
CA ARG A 38 11.37 -1.86 -6.00
C ARG A 38 9.92 -2.04 -6.42
N THR A 39 9.63 -1.67 -7.66
CA THR A 39 8.30 -1.81 -8.28
C THR A 39 8.26 -2.85 -9.39
N ASP A 40 9.42 -3.35 -9.83
CA ASP A 40 9.51 -4.47 -10.77
C ASP A 40 9.37 -5.78 -10.01
N LEU A 41 8.20 -6.42 -10.16
CA LEU A 41 7.86 -7.63 -9.43
C LEU A 41 8.20 -8.88 -10.27
N PRO A 42 8.64 -9.97 -9.61
CA PRO A 42 9.05 -11.20 -10.30
C PRO A 42 7.87 -11.83 -11.05
N ARG A 43 8.17 -12.46 -12.18
CA ARG A 43 7.16 -13.17 -12.98
C ARG A 43 6.61 -14.41 -12.27
N GLU A 44 7.35 -15.00 -11.36
CA GLU A 44 6.93 -16.20 -10.62
C GLU A 44 7.11 -15.99 -9.12
N ILE A 45 6.07 -16.32 -8.34
CA ILE A 45 6.11 -16.36 -6.87
C ILE A 45 5.26 -17.51 -6.37
N ALA A 46 5.79 -18.37 -5.50
CA ALA A 46 5.06 -19.43 -4.80
C ALA A 46 4.16 -20.28 -5.71
N GLY A 47 4.62 -20.58 -6.94
CA GLY A 47 3.87 -21.35 -7.94
C GLY A 47 2.81 -20.57 -8.72
N TYR A 48 2.72 -19.25 -8.54
CA TYR A 48 1.89 -18.36 -9.35
C TYR A 48 2.73 -17.70 -10.45
N THR A 49 2.09 -17.46 -11.60
CA THR A 49 2.64 -16.64 -12.69
C THR A 49 2.00 -15.25 -12.67
N GLY A 50 2.82 -14.22 -12.57
CA GLY A 50 2.45 -12.82 -12.48
C GLY A 50 2.51 -12.10 -13.81
N SER A 51 1.54 -11.23 -14.06
CA SER A 51 1.56 -10.24 -15.13
C SER A 51 1.03 -8.91 -14.63
N GLN A 52 1.62 -7.80 -15.08
CA GLN A 52 1.22 -6.46 -14.66
C GLN A 52 -0.18 -6.16 -15.17
N ARG A 53 -1.03 -5.63 -14.30
CA ARG A 53 -2.40 -5.23 -14.62
C ARG A 53 -2.45 -3.77 -15.05
N LEU A 54 -3.16 -3.51 -16.13
CA LEU A 54 -3.29 -2.21 -16.77
C LEU A 54 -4.76 -1.85 -17.02
N PHE A 55 -5.03 -0.56 -17.16
CA PHE A 55 -6.37 0.01 -17.27
C PHE A 55 -6.45 1.02 -18.40
N CYS A 56 -7.51 0.97 -19.19
CA CYS A 56 -7.85 2.01 -20.14
C CYS A 56 -8.51 3.20 -19.42
N HIS A 57 -8.17 4.41 -19.84
CA HIS A 57 -8.75 5.66 -19.30
C HIS A 57 -9.77 6.30 -20.22
N ASN A 58 -10.05 5.68 -21.37
CA ASN A 58 -11.11 6.13 -22.24
C ASN A 58 -12.46 5.81 -21.59
N LYS A 59 -13.29 6.82 -21.37
CA LYS A 59 -14.59 6.67 -20.66
C LYS A 59 -15.59 5.80 -21.40
N ASP A 60 -15.41 5.64 -22.71
CA ASP A 60 -16.23 4.78 -23.55
C ASP A 60 -15.64 3.36 -23.67
N CYS A 61 -14.46 3.11 -23.07
CA CYS A 61 -13.75 1.83 -23.08
C CYS A 61 -13.29 1.44 -21.66
N GLU A 62 -14.01 0.52 -21.05
CA GLU A 62 -13.75 0.06 -19.67
C GLU A 62 -12.74 -1.10 -19.60
N TRP A 63 -11.87 -1.23 -20.61
CA TRP A 63 -10.93 -2.34 -20.67
C TRP A 63 -9.95 -2.30 -19.49
N SER A 64 -9.79 -3.44 -18.82
CA SER A 64 -8.69 -3.69 -17.91
C SER A 64 -8.25 -5.14 -18.05
N GLY A 65 -6.96 -5.38 -17.96
CA GLY A 65 -6.39 -6.70 -18.21
C GLY A 65 -4.91 -6.73 -17.84
N THR A 66 -4.27 -7.84 -18.14
CA THR A 66 -2.84 -8.02 -17.90
C THR A 66 -2.02 -7.73 -19.14
N MET A 67 -0.74 -7.40 -18.97
CA MET A 67 0.19 -7.20 -20.09
C MET A 67 0.27 -8.42 -21.02
N ASP A 68 0.09 -9.62 -20.47
CA ASP A 68 0.12 -10.88 -21.24
C ASP A 68 -1.07 -11.01 -22.22
N GLN A 69 -2.12 -10.21 -22.06
CA GLN A 69 -3.29 -10.16 -22.96
C GLN A 69 -3.11 -9.16 -24.11
N LEU A 70 -1.99 -8.44 -24.17
CA LEU A 70 -1.76 -7.39 -25.16
C LEU A 70 -0.96 -7.89 -26.35
N ASP A 71 -1.45 -7.60 -27.55
CA ASP A 71 -0.68 -7.79 -28.79
C ASP A 71 0.39 -6.68 -28.96
N VAL A 72 0.08 -5.47 -28.49
CA VAL A 72 0.97 -4.31 -28.53
C VAL A 72 1.12 -3.78 -27.09
N PRO A 73 2.35 -3.70 -26.55
CA PRO A 73 2.58 -3.21 -25.19
C PRO A 73 1.95 -1.84 -24.95
N ASP A 74 1.31 -1.68 -23.78
CA ASP A 74 0.71 -0.44 -23.29
C ASP A 74 -0.39 0.18 -24.17
N ILE A 75 -0.91 -0.55 -25.16
CA ILE A 75 -2.01 -0.10 -26.03
C ILE A 75 -3.25 -0.95 -25.79
N CYS A 76 -4.38 -0.28 -25.58
CA CYS A 76 -5.67 -0.93 -25.34
C CYS A 76 -6.10 -1.72 -26.59
N PRO A 77 -6.40 -3.03 -26.47
CA PRO A 77 -6.81 -3.84 -27.62
C PRO A 77 -8.19 -3.45 -28.16
N ASP A 78 -9.05 -2.87 -27.32
CA ASP A 78 -10.43 -2.54 -27.68
C ASP A 78 -10.56 -1.20 -28.40
N CYS A 79 -9.77 -0.18 -28.01
CA CYS A 79 -9.91 1.17 -28.55
C CYS A 79 -8.60 1.81 -29.05
N GLY A 80 -7.44 1.18 -28.87
CA GLY A 80 -6.15 1.69 -29.33
C GLY A 80 -5.54 2.83 -28.50
N GLU A 81 -6.18 3.21 -27.39
CA GLU A 81 -5.67 4.24 -26.48
C GLU A 81 -4.58 3.70 -25.55
N PRO A 82 -3.69 4.56 -25.01
CA PRO A 82 -2.69 4.15 -24.03
C PRO A 82 -3.32 3.57 -22.76
N LEU A 83 -2.63 2.60 -22.18
CA LEU A 83 -2.97 1.96 -20.91
C LEU A 83 -2.14 2.51 -19.76
N TYR A 84 -2.69 2.41 -18.55
CA TYR A 84 -2.09 2.97 -17.34
C TYR A 84 -2.13 1.96 -16.19
N ALA A 85 -1.17 2.05 -15.27
CA ALA A 85 -1.10 1.16 -14.09
C ALA A 85 -2.17 1.47 -13.01
N MET A 86 -2.75 2.67 -13.06
CA MET A 86 -3.81 3.13 -12.16
C MET A 86 -5.14 3.13 -12.91
N SER A 87 -6.24 2.76 -12.26
CA SER A 87 -7.58 2.87 -12.85
C SER A 87 -8.05 4.33 -12.93
N TRP A 88 -9.01 4.63 -13.79
CA TRP A 88 -9.58 5.97 -13.90
C TRP A 88 -10.15 6.50 -12.56
N PRO A 89 -10.97 5.73 -11.81
CA PRO A 89 -11.51 6.20 -10.53
C PRO A 89 -10.44 6.48 -9.48
N GLU A 90 -9.34 5.74 -9.47
CA GLU A 90 -8.20 6.01 -8.58
C GLU A 90 -7.50 7.31 -8.97
N LYS A 91 -7.28 7.54 -10.27
CA LYS A 91 -6.66 8.76 -10.78
C LYS A 91 -7.45 10.01 -10.43
N GLU A 92 -8.77 9.92 -10.45
CA GLU A 92 -9.65 11.04 -10.12
C GLU A 92 -9.67 11.38 -8.62
N GLN A 93 -9.38 10.40 -7.75
CA GLN A 93 -9.48 10.56 -6.30
C GLN A 93 -8.15 10.80 -5.59
N LEU A 94 -7.03 10.47 -6.25
CA LEU A 94 -5.70 10.49 -5.66
C LEU A 94 -4.88 11.65 -6.22
N PRO A 95 -3.88 12.15 -5.45
CA PRO A 95 -2.96 13.15 -5.95
C PRO A 95 -2.25 12.71 -7.24
N ASP A 96 -1.99 13.68 -8.12
CA ASP A 96 -1.36 13.45 -9.44
C ASP A 96 0.02 12.78 -9.36
N ASP A 97 0.70 12.91 -8.23
CA ASP A 97 2.03 12.33 -7.97
C ASP A 97 1.97 10.96 -7.29
N THR A 98 0.80 10.33 -7.25
CA THR A 98 0.64 8.95 -6.75
C THR A 98 1.03 7.95 -7.82
N GLU A 99 1.96 7.05 -7.50
CA GLU A 99 2.36 5.99 -8.41
C GLU A 99 1.72 4.66 -7.98
N PHE A 100 1.23 3.90 -8.97
CA PHE A 100 0.69 2.55 -8.76
C PHE A 100 1.46 1.54 -9.59
N VAL A 101 1.65 0.38 -9.00
CA VAL A 101 1.97 -0.85 -9.73
C VAL A 101 1.02 -1.94 -9.24
N LYS A 102 0.37 -2.63 -10.17
CA LYS A 102 -0.54 -3.72 -9.88
C LYS A 102 -0.16 -4.94 -10.68
N TYR A 103 -0.11 -6.08 -10.01
CA TYR A 103 0.13 -7.37 -10.64
C TYR A 103 -1.01 -8.31 -10.32
N GLU A 104 -1.31 -9.16 -11.29
CA GLU A 104 -2.20 -10.29 -11.15
C GLU A 104 -1.38 -11.56 -11.25
N TYR A 105 -1.44 -12.38 -10.20
CA TYR A 105 -0.74 -13.65 -10.09
C TYR A 105 -1.77 -14.77 -10.15
N THR A 106 -1.65 -15.65 -11.15
CA THR A 106 -2.53 -16.80 -11.34
C THR A 106 -1.76 -18.09 -11.19
N ASN A 107 -2.37 -19.12 -10.60
CA ASN A 107 -1.78 -20.45 -10.51
C ASN A 107 -2.50 -21.46 -11.42
N ASP A 108 -2.02 -22.70 -11.42
CA ASP A 108 -2.57 -23.83 -12.19
C ASP A 108 -3.97 -24.28 -11.77
N THR A 109 -4.44 -23.83 -10.60
CA THR A 109 -5.79 -24.09 -10.07
C THR A 109 -6.77 -22.93 -10.33
N ASP A 110 -6.44 -22.00 -11.21
CA ASP A 110 -7.21 -20.77 -11.52
C ASP A 110 -7.46 -19.88 -10.29
N ARG A 111 -6.61 -19.97 -9.25
CA ARG A 111 -6.63 -19.02 -8.14
C ARG A 111 -5.85 -17.78 -8.52
N THR A 112 -6.44 -16.63 -8.24
CA THR A 112 -5.85 -15.32 -8.52
C THR A 112 -5.52 -14.59 -7.23
N VAL A 113 -4.31 -14.05 -7.18
CA VAL A 113 -3.84 -13.15 -6.14
C VAL A 113 -3.48 -11.81 -6.79
N TYR A 114 -4.00 -10.73 -6.23
CA TYR A 114 -3.74 -9.37 -6.68
C TYR A 114 -2.71 -8.72 -5.77
N VAL A 115 -1.62 -8.23 -6.34
CA VAL A 115 -0.59 -7.46 -5.63
C VAL A 115 -0.67 -6.01 -6.08
N SER A 116 -0.70 -5.07 -5.14
CA SER A 116 -0.67 -3.64 -5.43
C SER A 116 0.42 -2.96 -4.61
N ILE A 117 1.18 -2.08 -5.26
CA ILE A 117 2.13 -1.17 -4.63
C ILE A 117 1.66 0.25 -4.92
N VAL A 118 1.40 1.01 -3.87
CA VAL A 118 1.09 2.44 -3.97
C VAL A 118 2.24 3.22 -3.37
N LEU A 119 2.89 4.05 -4.17
CA LEU A 119 3.94 4.95 -3.70
C LEU A 119 3.35 6.34 -3.48
N SER A 120 3.58 6.89 -2.29
CA SER A 120 3.19 8.28 -2.02
C SER A 120 4.11 9.24 -2.77
N GLY A 121 3.54 10.20 -3.48
CA GLY A 121 4.28 11.35 -3.97
C GLY A 121 4.64 12.37 -2.88
N ARG A 122 4.88 13.62 -3.29
CA ARG A 122 5.04 14.78 -2.41
C ARG A 122 3.77 15.03 -1.62
N GLU A 123 2.61 14.83 -2.23
CA GLU A 123 1.33 14.83 -1.54
C GLU A 123 1.05 13.47 -0.89
N ARG A 124 1.05 13.45 0.45
CA ARG A 124 1.05 12.22 1.25
C ARG A 124 -0.35 11.71 1.62
N SER A 125 -1.39 12.32 1.07
CA SER A 125 -2.79 11.92 1.23
C SER A 125 -3.13 10.63 0.47
N SER A 126 -2.27 10.23 -0.48
CA SER A 126 -2.38 9.05 -1.34
C SER A 126 -2.37 7.71 -0.62
N ILE A 127 -1.64 7.60 0.49
CA ILE A 127 -1.63 6.37 1.29
C ILE A 127 -2.44 6.58 2.56
N HIS A 128 -3.55 5.87 2.66
CA HIS A 128 -4.39 5.81 3.84
C HIS A 128 -4.69 4.36 4.22
N ARG A 129 -5.50 4.22 5.27
CA ARG A 129 -6.02 2.94 5.76
C ARG A 129 -6.91 2.24 4.70
N PRO A 130 -6.75 0.94 4.43
CA PRO A 130 -7.61 0.22 3.48
C PRO A 130 -9.09 0.31 3.79
N GLN A 131 -9.46 0.47 5.07
CA GLN A 131 -10.84 0.69 5.52
C GLN A 131 -11.53 1.91 4.88
N ARG A 132 -10.77 2.82 4.23
CA ARG A 132 -11.34 3.92 3.44
C ARG A 132 -11.55 3.59 1.97
N CYS A 133 -10.66 2.83 1.31
CA CYS A 133 -10.82 2.49 -0.11
C CYS A 133 -11.65 1.23 -0.33
N LEU A 134 -11.52 0.23 0.54
CA LEU A 134 -12.22 -1.06 0.41
C LEU A 134 -13.75 -0.89 0.30
N PRO A 135 -14.43 -0.04 1.10
CA PRO A 135 -15.86 0.20 0.93
C PRO A 135 -16.22 0.82 -0.44
N GLY A 136 -15.37 1.69 -0.97
CA GLY A 136 -15.54 2.28 -2.31
C GLY A 136 -15.41 1.26 -3.44
N GLN A 137 -14.75 0.12 -3.17
CA GLN A 137 -14.63 -1.03 -4.07
C GLN A 137 -15.71 -2.09 -3.80
N GLY A 138 -16.70 -1.79 -2.94
CA GLY A 138 -17.80 -2.69 -2.62
C GLY A 138 -17.52 -3.70 -1.50
N HIS A 139 -16.33 -3.68 -0.89
CA HIS A 139 -16.01 -4.58 0.23
C HIS A 139 -16.65 -4.12 1.54
N LYS A 140 -17.22 -5.08 2.28
CA LYS A 140 -17.63 -4.92 3.68
C LYS A 140 -16.63 -5.67 4.56
N ALA A 141 -15.84 -4.94 5.34
CA ALA A 141 -14.89 -5.53 6.28
C ALA A 141 -15.63 -6.31 7.39
N LEU A 142 -15.11 -7.47 7.74
CA LEU A 142 -15.65 -8.38 8.76
C LEU A 142 -14.74 -8.43 9.99
N GLU A 143 -13.48 -8.82 9.78
CA GLU A 143 -12.48 -8.98 10.84
C GLU A 143 -11.13 -8.43 10.41
N GLU A 144 -10.31 -8.01 11.37
CA GLU A 144 -8.93 -7.64 11.15
C GLU A 144 -8.02 -8.31 12.18
N HIS A 145 -6.90 -8.86 11.71
CA HIS A 145 -5.88 -9.45 12.56
C HIS A 145 -4.48 -9.31 11.96
N ASP A 146 -3.45 -9.46 12.79
CA ASP A 146 -2.08 -9.47 12.33
C ASP A 146 -1.60 -10.91 12.14
N ILE A 147 -0.87 -11.15 11.05
CA ILE A 147 -0.10 -12.38 10.83
C ILE A 147 1.39 -12.06 10.80
N SER A 148 2.20 -13.00 11.26
CA SER A 148 3.67 -12.93 11.14
C SER A 148 4.12 -13.87 10.03
N VAL A 149 4.76 -13.32 9.00
CA VAL A 149 5.28 -14.04 7.85
C VAL A 149 6.80 -14.21 8.00
N PRO A 150 7.31 -15.44 8.17
CA PRO A 150 8.74 -15.70 8.08
C PRO A 150 9.23 -15.39 6.67
N VAL A 151 10.33 -14.64 6.56
CA VAL A 151 10.96 -14.30 5.28
C VAL A 151 12.39 -14.81 5.33
N GLU A 152 12.87 -15.36 4.21
CA GLU A 152 14.24 -15.84 4.10
C GLU A 152 15.24 -14.70 4.38
N ASP A 153 16.40 -15.07 4.96
CA ASP A 153 17.48 -14.15 5.35
C ASP A 153 17.10 -13.04 6.34
N ARG A 154 15.91 -13.09 6.95
CA ARG A 154 15.49 -12.16 8.00
C ARG A 154 15.47 -12.80 9.39
N ARG A 155 16.03 -12.07 10.35
CA ARG A 155 15.97 -12.45 11.78
C ARG A 155 14.60 -12.27 12.43
N LYS A 156 13.79 -11.34 11.92
CA LYS A 156 12.44 -11.05 12.43
C LYS A 156 11.43 -11.28 11.32
N PRO A 157 10.28 -11.91 11.61
CA PRO A 157 9.21 -12.06 10.63
C PRO A 157 8.64 -10.70 10.24
N LEU A 158 8.12 -10.61 9.02
CA LEU A 158 7.33 -9.48 8.56
C LEU A 158 5.96 -9.54 9.24
N ASN A 159 5.55 -8.45 9.87
CA ASN A 159 4.18 -8.32 10.37
C ASN A 159 3.29 -7.74 9.29
N VAL A 160 2.18 -8.42 9.01
CA VAL A 160 1.21 -8.08 7.97
C VAL A 160 -0.17 -7.97 8.60
N ARG A 161 -0.90 -6.90 8.30
CA ARG A 161 -2.30 -6.76 8.70
C ARG A 161 -3.16 -7.43 7.65
N VAL A 162 -4.08 -8.30 8.07
CA VAL A 162 -5.08 -8.91 7.21
C VAL A 162 -6.45 -8.34 7.56
N ILE A 163 -7.22 -8.02 6.53
CA ILE A 163 -8.64 -7.65 6.63
C ILE A 163 -9.42 -8.72 5.89
N GLU A 164 -10.31 -9.40 6.59
CA GLU A 164 -11.31 -10.25 5.98
C GLU A 164 -12.53 -9.42 5.61
N SER A 165 -13.08 -9.65 4.43
CA SER A 165 -14.19 -8.88 3.90
C SER A 165 -15.09 -9.72 3.01
N VAL A 166 -16.26 -9.17 2.69
CA VAL A 166 -17.16 -9.75 1.69
C VAL A 166 -17.58 -8.69 0.68
N VAL A 167 -17.72 -9.10 -0.58
CA VAL A 167 -18.32 -8.28 -1.64
C VAL A 167 -19.70 -8.83 -1.96
N PRO A 168 -20.80 -8.06 -1.78
CA PRO A 168 -22.14 -8.51 -2.11
C PRO A 168 -22.27 -8.85 -3.60
N VAL A 169 -22.95 -9.94 -3.93
CA VAL A 169 -23.24 -10.30 -5.32
C VAL A 169 -24.43 -9.45 -5.81
N PRO A 170 -24.29 -8.67 -6.89
CA PRO A 170 -25.39 -7.85 -7.41
C PRO A 170 -26.61 -8.71 -7.77
N GLY A 171 -27.78 -8.33 -7.25
CA GLY A 171 -29.04 -9.04 -7.54
C GLY A 171 -29.34 -10.23 -6.63
N GLU A 172 -28.42 -10.62 -5.75
CA GLU A 172 -28.62 -11.71 -4.79
C GLU A 172 -28.55 -11.19 -3.35
N THR A 173 -29.71 -11.15 -2.68
CA THR A 173 -29.84 -10.50 -1.36
C THR A 173 -29.02 -11.16 -0.25
N ALA A 174 -28.59 -12.41 -0.43
CA ALA A 174 -27.88 -13.20 0.57
C ALA A 174 -26.53 -13.78 0.10
N ALA A 175 -26.12 -13.55 -1.15
CA ALA A 175 -24.84 -14.05 -1.64
C ALA A 175 -23.77 -12.98 -1.52
N ALA A 176 -22.63 -13.35 -0.95
CA ALA A 176 -21.46 -12.49 -0.86
C ALA A 176 -20.21 -13.32 -1.14
N THR A 177 -19.25 -12.76 -1.87
CA THR A 177 -17.98 -13.43 -2.13
C THR A 177 -16.99 -13.03 -1.03
N PRO A 178 -16.48 -13.99 -0.22
CA PRO A 178 -15.48 -13.70 0.79
C PRO A 178 -14.11 -13.40 0.19
N HIS A 179 -13.45 -12.39 0.72
CA HIS A 179 -12.13 -11.92 0.29
C HIS A 179 -11.23 -11.69 1.50
N TYR A 180 -9.93 -11.75 1.27
CA TYR A 180 -8.92 -11.23 2.19
C TYR A 180 -8.17 -10.07 1.54
N TYR A 181 -7.67 -9.17 2.38
CA TYR A 181 -6.82 -8.06 2.00
C TYR A 181 -5.69 -7.93 3.01
N ALA A 182 -4.51 -8.40 2.63
CA ALA A 182 -3.30 -8.37 3.45
C ALA A 182 -2.44 -7.17 3.06
N TYR A 183 -1.88 -6.45 4.03
CA TYR A 183 -1.07 -5.27 3.72
C TYR A 183 -0.03 -4.93 4.78
N TRP A 184 0.97 -4.17 4.33
CA TRP A 184 1.96 -3.51 5.17
C TRP A 184 2.47 -2.25 4.48
N PHE A 185 3.17 -1.42 5.26
CA PHE A 185 3.84 -0.23 4.76
C PHE A 185 5.35 -0.46 4.80
N ALA A 186 6.05 -0.01 3.77
CA ALA A 186 7.50 -0.06 3.69
C ALA A 186 8.06 1.33 3.36
N GLY A 187 9.14 1.71 4.04
CA GLY A 187 9.93 2.91 3.78
C GLY A 187 11.41 2.55 3.81
N ARG A 188 12.30 3.55 3.70
CA ARG A 188 13.75 3.34 3.68
C ARG A 188 14.21 2.63 4.98
N GLY A 189 14.57 1.35 4.88
CA GLY A 189 15.05 0.52 6.01
C GLY A 189 14.03 0.25 7.12
N ARG A 190 12.73 0.50 6.89
CA ARG A 190 11.67 0.34 7.88
C ARG A 190 10.39 -0.19 7.26
N GLU A 191 9.63 -0.93 8.06
CA GLU A 191 8.33 -1.45 7.67
C GLU A 191 7.38 -1.47 8.87
N THR A 192 6.08 -1.47 8.61
CA THR A 192 5.07 -1.65 9.64
C THR A 192 3.71 -2.00 9.05
N ALA A 193 2.95 -2.87 9.72
CA ALA A 193 1.53 -3.08 9.44
C ALA A 193 0.63 -1.95 10.02
N SER A 194 1.19 -1.10 10.90
CA SER A 194 0.41 -0.07 11.61
C SER A 194 0.50 1.28 10.94
N HIS A 195 -0.65 1.78 10.49
CA HIS A 195 -0.75 3.14 9.97
C HIS A 195 -0.31 4.20 11.00
N TYR A 196 -0.58 3.98 12.29
CA TYR A 196 -0.16 4.93 13.34
C TYR A 196 1.35 4.92 13.55
N ALA A 197 1.98 3.74 13.55
CA ALA A 197 3.43 3.63 13.62
C ALA A 197 4.08 4.32 12.41
N ARG A 198 3.52 4.15 11.21
CA ARG A 198 3.94 4.87 10.01
C ARG A 198 3.87 6.39 10.20
N MET A 199 2.74 6.92 10.68
CA MET A 199 2.58 8.37 10.93
C MET A 199 3.59 8.88 11.96
N PHE A 200 3.88 8.08 12.99
CA PHE A 200 4.91 8.41 13.98
C PHE A 200 6.30 8.51 13.34
N TRP A 201 6.71 7.52 12.54
CA TRP A 201 8.02 7.55 11.87
C TRP A 201 8.14 8.70 10.89
N LEU A 202 7.08 8.98 10.12
CA LEU A 202 7.02 10.14 9.23
C LEU A 202 7.24 11.46 9.99
N ALA A 203 6.61 11.62 11.15
CA ALA A 203 6.79 12.82 11.97
C ALA A 203 8.19 12.87 12.60
N TRP A 204 8.69 11.72 13.09
CA TRP A 204 10.00 11.61 13.70
C TRP A 204 11.13 11.97 12.73
N ASP A 205 11.15 11.37 11.54
CA ASP A 205 12.21 11.61 10.54
C ASP A 205 12.21 13.07 10.09
N ARG A 206 11.03 13.68 9.97
CA ARG A 206 10.91 15.10 9.61
C ARG A 206 11.46 16.02 10.70
N VAL A 207 11.12 15.76 11.96
CA VAL A 207 11.47 16.66 13.09
C VAL A 207 12.91 16.46 13.52
N VAL A 208 13.40 15.22 13.54
CA VAL A 208 14.70 14.86 14.12
C VAL A 208 15.79 14.77 13.06
N HIS A 209 15.47 14.22 11.89
CA HIS A 209 16.45 14.01 10.82
C HIS A 209 16.32 15.04 9.69
N GLY A 210 15.28 15.87 9.67
CA GLY A 210 15.06 16.86 8.61
C GLY A 210 14.79 16.23 7.24
N VAL A 211 14.42 14.95 7.18
CA VAL A 211 14.18 14.23 5.92
C VAL A 211 12.76 13.70 5.86
N ALA A 212 12.23 13.59 4.65
CA ALA A 212 10.89 13.06 4.43
C ALA A 212 10.89 11.99 3.33
N HIS A 213 11.15 10.73 3.72
CA HIS A 213 11.17 9.58 2.82
C HIS A 213 9.80 9.30 2.17
N LYS A 214 9.79 8.80 0.94
CA LYS A 214 8.62 8.14 0.35
C LYS A 214 8.34 6.82 1.07
N TRP A 215 7.05 6.53 1.24
CA TRP A 215 6.58 5.25 1.72
C TRP A 215 5.83 4.53 0.60
N ALA A 216 5.94 3.22 0.61
CA ALA A 216 5.15 2.30 -0.16
C ALA A 216 4.07 1.68 0.73
N TYR A 217 2.90 1.50 0.13
CA TYR A 217 1.81 0.72 0.67
C TYR A 217 1.64 -0.50 -0.21
N ILE A 218 1.96 -1.66 0.35
CA ILE A 218 1.94 -2.93 -0.36
C ILE A 218 0.73 -3.72 0.14
N SER A 219 -0.03 -4.26 -0.80
CA SER A 219 -1.13 -5.16 -0.49
C SER A 219 -1.16 -6.39 -1.38
N VAL A 220 -1.70 -7.46 -0.81
CA VAL A 220 -1.94 -8.75 -1.43
C VAL A 220 -3.38 -9.14 -1.12
N ALA A 221 -4.21 -9.34 -2.14
CA ALA A 221 -5.63 -9.59 -1.99
C ALA A 221 -6.08 -10.77 -2.84
N GLY A 222 -7.13 -11.45 -2.40
CA GLY A 222 -7.68 -12.60 -3.11
C GLY A 222 -8.99 -13.08 -2.50
N VAL A 223 -9.57 -14.11 -3.11
CA VAL A 223 -10.78 -14.79 -2.64
C VAL A 223 -10.43 -15.75 -1.51
N ARG A 224 -11.33 -15.92 -0.54
CA ARG A 224 -11.26 -16.94 0.51
C ARG A 224 -12.57 -17.71 0.62
N GLU A 225 -12.53 -18.81 1.35
CA GLU A 225 -13.72 -19.53 1.79
C GLU A 225 -14.32 -18.85 3.03
N GLU A 226 -15.65 -18.89 3.20
CA GLU A 226 -16.39 -18.04 4.16
C GLU A 226 -16.01 -18.27 5.64
N ASP A 227 -15.66 -19.51 6.00
CA ASP A 227 -15.38 -19.93 7.38
C ASP A 227 -13.99 -20.58 7.56
N SER A 228 -13.04 -20.30 6.66
CA SER A 228 -11.68 -20.87 6.72
C SER A 228 -10.60 -19.78 6.68
N ARG A 229 -9.54 -20.01 7.46
CA ARG A 229 -8.29 -19.24 7.43
C ARG A 229 -7.15 -19.97 6.70
N ASP A 230 -7.46 -21.04 5.99
CA ASP A 230 -6.46 -21.81 5.22
C ASP A 230 -5.84 -20.97 4.08
N TYR A 231 -6.50 -19.87 3.69
CA TYR A 231 -5.91 -18.88 2.78
C TYR A 231 -4.61 -18.29 3.35
N GLU A 232 -4.43 -18.22 4.67
CA GLU A 232 -3.19 -17.73 5.28
C GLU A 232 -1.99 -18.63 4.98
N GLU A 233 -2.20 -19.94 4.86
CA GLU A 233 -1.14 -20.91 4.52
C GLU A 233 -0.67 -20.72 3.07
N GLN A 234 -1.55 -20.22 2.19
CA GLN A 234 -1.22 -19.88 0.81
C GLN A 234 -0.64 -18.46 0.69
N LEU A 235 -1.13 -17.53 1.50
CA LEU A 235 -0.70 -16.14 1.53
C LEU A 235 0.73 -15.98 2.05
N LYS A 236 1.12 -16.74 3.08
CA LYS A 236 2.45 -16.65 3.71
C LYS A 236 3.60 -16.90 2.72
N PRO A 237 3.60 -17.99 1.92
CA PRO A 237 4.61 -18.22 0.88
C PRO A 237 4.65 -17.09 -0.17
N VAL A 238 3.49 -16.65 -0.65
CA VAL A 238 3.39 -15.54 -1.61
C VAL A 238 4.09 -14.29 -1.07
N ILE A 239 3.80 -13.90 0.17
CA ILE A 239 4.44 -12.73 0.81
C ILE A 239 5.92 -12.98 1.07
N ALA A 240 6.31 -14.19 1.48
CA ALA A 240 7.70 -14.54 1.79
C ALA A 240 8.61 -14.44 0.56
N GLU A 241 8.12 -14.82 -0.63
CA GLU A 241 8.86 -14.71 -1.89
C GLU A 241 8.74 -13.30 -2.53
N LEU A 242 7.59 -12.64 -2.37
CA LEU A 242 7.38 -11.28 -2.87
C LEU A 242 8.26 -10.26 -2.13
N TYR A 243 8.41 -10.41 -0.82
CA TYR A 243 9.08 -9.42 0.01
C TYR A 243 10.55 -9.15 -0.40
N PRO A 244 11.42 -10.15 -0.61
CA PRO A 244 12.79 -9.94 -1.07
C PRO A 244 12.89 -9.17 -2.39
N ALA A 245 11.95 -9.39 -3.30
CA ALA A 245 11.90 -8.67 -4.57
C ALA A 245 11.54 -7.19 -4.40
N LEU A 246 10.72 -6.86 -3.41
CA LEU A 246 10.35 -5.49 -3.06
C LEU A 246 11.49 -4.74 -2.35
N THR A 247 12.30 -5.42 -1.54
CA THR A 247 13.29 -4.74 -0.70
C THR A 247 14.53 -4.28 -1.46
N LEU A 248 14.97 -3.06 -1.14
CA LEU A 248 16.29 -2.57 -1.51
C LEU A 248 17.36 -3.16 -0.59
N THR A 249 18.49 -3.57 -1.15
CA THR A 249 19.65 -4.04 -0.39
C THR A 249 20.36 -2.88 0.33
N ASP A 250 21.11 -3.18 1.40
CA ASP A 250 21.90 -2.17 2.13
C ASP A 250 22.83 -1.37 1.19
N LYS A 251 23.42 -2.02 0.17
CA LYS A 251 24.25 -1.35 -0.83
C LYS A 251 23.49 -0.38 -1.73
N GLU A 252 22.22 -0.68 -2.03
CA GLU A 252 21.35 0.23 -2.80
C GLU A 252 20.84 1.37 -1.92
N LEU A 253 20.66 1.10 -0.62
CA LEU A 253 20.35 2.11 0.39
C LEU A 253 21.55 3.02 0.72
N GLU A 254 22.80 2.60 0.47
CA GLU A 254 24.01 3.38 0.76
C GLU A 254 24.58 4.15 -0.45
N ARG A 255 24.27 3.73 -1.68
CA ARG A 255 24.84 4.34 -2.89
C ARG A 255 24.27 5.73 -3.22
N HIS A 256 23.25 6.21 -2.50
CA HIS A 256 22.50 7.43 -2.81
C HIS A 256 21.89 8.06 -1.56
#